data_AF-A0AAD3WZ28-F1
#
_entry.id   AF-A0AAD3WZ28-F1
#
_cell.length_a   1.000
_cell.length_b   1.000
_cell.length_c   1.000
_cell.angle_alpha   90.00
_cell.angle_beta   90.00
_cell.angle_gamma   90.00
#
_symmetry.space_group_name_H-M   'P 1'
#
loop_
_entity.id
_entity.type
_entity.pdbx_description
1 polymer ?
#
loop_
_entity_poly.entity_id
_entity_poly.type
_entity_poly.pdbx_seq_one_letter_code
_entity_poly.pdbx_strand_id
1 'polypeptide(L)'
;MTNYDLYLQTVDRLNDKLTDLFKFVYWQPTDNELTIDPLFVDEAGCPIQKLKVSICRAQNIHMTSDFFKAYWLRGLARIAPLRQAAFNRHLYYWLTQSIQQFPFHLLSPSLLTNLSDDETYPFPSLVKRENSHLPCWVLARQNDEYLIAIIEARTGQLYTASWVKEPDLIEDSKWFEAQVIESVLDSSSKIEVIYQELIEEFKEQRLEDDVDLQDILHAPSLKKVSSLASVGLVFVIVIAFFIFFKYQLGF
;
A
#
# COMPACT_ATOMS: atom_id res chain seq x y z
N MET A 1 -18.16 -5.95 -28.20
CA MET A 1 -17.18 -5.93 -27.09
C MET A 1 -17.95 -5.57 -25.85
N THR A 2 -18.00 -6.47 -24.87
CA THR A 2 -18.67 -6.22 -23.58
C THR A 2 -17.80 -5.30 -22.70
N ASN A 3 -18.38 -4.72 -21.64
CA ASN A 3 -17.60 -3.98 -20.65
C ASN A 3 -16.54 -4.86 -19.97
N TYR A 4 -16.84 -6.15 -19.82
CA TYR A 4 -15.89 -7.13 -19.27
C TYR A 4 -14.72 -7.39 -20.23
N ASP A 5 -14.96 -7.51 -21.53
CA ASP A 5 -13.88 -7.68 -22.52
C ASP A 5 -12.94 -6.45 -22.54
N LEU A 6 -13.52 -5.25 -22.44
CA LEU A 6 -12.76 -3.99 -22.36
C LEU A 6 -11.92 -3.95 -21.08
N TYR A 7 -12.49 -4.37 -19.96
CA TYR A 7 -11.81 -4.48 -18.68
C TYR A 7 -10.61 -5.42 -18.78
N LEU A 8 -10.78 -6.65 -19.26
CA LEU A 8 -9.70 -7.63 -19.37
C LEU A 8 -8.54 -7.09 -20.22
N GLN A 9 -8.82 -6.51 -21.40
CA GLN A 9 -7.80 -5.90 -22.24
C GLN A 9 -7.05 -4.74 -21.55
N THR A 10 -7.75 -4.00 -20.71
CA THR A 10 -7.18 -2.88 -19.96
C THR A 10 -6.27 -3.39 -18.84
N VAL A 11 -6.71 -4.41 -18.10
CA VAL A 11 -5.96 -5.06 -17.04
C VAL A 11 -4.65 -5.64 -17.57
N ASP A 12 -4.69 -6.40 -18.67
CA ASP A 12 -3.50 -7.05 -19.23
C ASP A 12 -2.42 -6.01 -19.56
N ARG A 13 -2.80 -4.95 -20.27
CA ARG A 13 -1.87 -3.87 -20.64
C ARG A 13 -1.34 -3.09 -19.44
N LEU A 14 -2.14 -2.91 -18.40
CA LEU A 14 -1.70 -2.26 -17.17
C LEU A 14 -0.77 -3.14 -16.35
N ASN A 15 -1.01 -4.46 -16.33
CA ASN A 15 -0.16 -5.41 -15.63
C ASN A 15 1.25 -5.42 -16.20
N ASP A 16 1.39 -5.40 -17.53
CA ASP A 16 2.69 -5.28 -18.20
C ASP A 16 3.42 -4.00 -17.78
N LYS A 17 2.75 -2.86 -17.86
CA LYS A 17 3.32 -1.56 -17.45
C LYS A 17 3.72 -1.51 -15.98
N LEU A 18 2.88 -2.05 -15.09
CA LEU A 18 3.16 -2.12 -13.66
C LEU A 18 4.37 -2.99 -13.36
N THR A 19 4.54 -4.09 -14.10
CA THR A 19 5.70 -4.98 -13.98
C THR A 19 6.99 -4.28 -14.38
N ASP A 20 6.95 -3.43 -15.40
CA ASP A 20 8.10 -2.60 -15.82
C ASP A 20 8.44 -1.49 -14.81
N LEU A 21 7.40 -0.87 -14.21
CA LEU A 21 7.55 0.23 -13.23
C LEU A 21 8.07 -0.26 -11.88
N PHE A 22 7.48 -1.33 -11.34
CA PHE A 22 7.84 -1.86 -10.03
C PHE A 22 8.85 -2.99 -10.19
N LYS A 23 10.14 -2.67 -10.08
CA LYS A 23 11.20 -3.65 -10.36
C LYS A 23 11.51 -4.56 -9.18
N PHE A 24 11.42 -4.07 -7.95
CA PHE A 24 11.95 -4.80 -6.78
C PHE A 24 10.94 -4.92 -5.65
N VAL A 25 10.77 -6.16 -5.19
CA VAL A 25 10.17 -6.49 -3.88
C VAL A 25 11.23 -7.19 -3.06
N TYR A 26 11.70 -6.55 -1.98
CA TYR A 26 12.74 -7.13 -1.13
C TYR A 26 12.14 -7.91 0.03
N TRP A 27 12.54 -9.16 0.20
CA TRP A 27 12.07 -10.01 1.28
C TRP A 27 12.94 -9.84 2.53
N GLN A 28 12.31 -9.48 3.66
CA GLN A 28 13.01 -9.32 4.93
C GLN A 28 12.27 -10.06 6.07
N PRO A 29 12.86 -11.11 6.65
CA PRO A 29 12.37 -11.70 7.89
C PRO A 29 12.56 -10.73 9.04
N THR A 30 11.56 -10.57 9.90
CA THR A 30 11.63 -9.68 11.07
C THR A 30 11.04 -10.34 12.31
N ASP A 31 11.60 -10.06 13.49
CA ASP A 31 11.06 -10.53 14.77
C ASP A 31 9.79 -9.77 15.18
N ASN A 32 9.58 -8.57 14.64
CA ASN A 32 8.41 -7.73 14.93
C ASN A 32 7.25 -8.02 13.98
N GLU A 33 6.03 -7.95 14.51
CA GLU A 33 4.80 -7.95 13.72
C GLU A 33 4.76 -6.74 12.78
N LEU A 34 4.49 -7.01 11.49
CA LEU A 34 3.97 -6.08 10.48
C LEU A 34 4.35 -4.61 10.68
N THR A 35 5.65 -4.30 10.67
CA THR A 35 6.07 -2.91 10.47
C THR A 35 6.01 -2.63 8.98
N ILE A 36 5.05 -1.80 8.55
CA ILE A 36 5.06 -1.23 7.21
C ILE A 36 6.26 -0.28 7.17
N ASP A 37 7.34 -0.69 6.52
CA ASP A 37 8.43 0.23 6.27
C ASP A 37 8.04 1.22 5.16
N PRO A 38 8.59 2.45 5.18
CA PRO A 38 8.47 3.36 4.06
C PRO A 38 9.03 2.72 2.77
N LEU A 39 8.47 3.12 1.63
CA LEU A 39 8.97 2.79 0.30
C LEU A 39 10.45 3.20 0.21
N PHE A 40 11.34 2.33 -0.27
CA PHE A 40 12.75 2.68 -0.48
C PHE A 40 12.94 3.11 -1.93
N VAL A 41 13.95 3.90 -2.23
CA VAL A 41 14.37 4.15 -3.62
C VAL A 41 15.79 3.63 -3.78
N ASP A 42 16.02 2.83 -4.81
CA ASP A 42 17.35 2.30 -5.13
C ASP A 42 18.29 3.40 -5.64
N GLU A 43 19.57 3.07 -5.82
CA GLU A 43 20.57 4.02 -6.33
C GLU A 43 20.26 4.55 -7.74
N ALA A 44 19.38 3.86 -8.49
CA ALA A 44 18.92 4.26 -9.81
C ALA A 44 17.63 5.10 -9.78
N GLY A 45 17.13 5.47 -8.59
CA GLY A 45 15.90 6.25 -8.47
C GLY A 45 14.62 5.43 -8.58
N CYS A 46 14.68 4.10 -8.46
CA CYS A 46 13.52 3.20 -8.56
C CYS A 46 12.97 2.83 -7.18
N PRO A 47 11.68 3.09 -6.91
CA PRO A 47 10.94 2.54 -5.78
C PRO A 47 11.09 1.02 -5.60
N ILE A 48 11.58 0.63 -4.44
CA ILE A 48 11.62 -0.73 -3.89
C ILE A 48 10.55 -0.83 -2.81
N GLN A 49 9.66 -1.82 -2.95
CA GLN A 49 8.81 -2.24 -1.84
C GLN A 49 9.51 -3.32 -1.00
N LYS A 50 9.56 -3.16 0.32
CA LYS A 50 10.08 -4.21 1.22
C LYS A 50 8.95 -5.07 1.72
N LEU A 51 8.87 -6.34 1.33
CA LEU A 51 7.96 -7.32 1.93
C LEU A 51 8.54 -7.82 3.26
N LYS A 52 7.95 -7.38 4.36
CA LYS A 52 8.33 -7.81 5.71
C LYS A 52 7.42 -8.93 6.18
N VAL A 53 8.03 -10.06 6.57
CA VAL A 53 7.30 -11.22 7.06
C VAL A 53 7.91 -11.65 8.38
N SER A 54 7.09 -12.00 9.36
CA SER A 54 7.63 -12.47 10.64
C SER A 54 8.41 -13.78 10.46
N ILE A 55 9.51 -13.98 11.20
CA ILE A 55 10.37 -15.17 11.04
C ILE A 55 9.57 -16.48 11.17
N CYS A 56 8.66 -16.55 12.14
CA CYS A 56 7.77 -17.70 12.34
C CYS A 56 6.89 -18.00 11.13
N ARG A 57 6.54 -16.98 10.33
CA ARG A 57 5.73 -17.11 9.11
C ARG A 57 6.60 -17.38 7.88
N ALA A 58 7.75 -16.72 7.80
CA ALA A 58 8.75 -16.92 6.76
C ALA A 58 9.17 -18.40 6.63
N GLN A 59 9.28 -19.12 7.75
CA GLN A 59 9.62 -20.55 7.77
C GLN A 59 8.58 -21.44 7.06
N ASN A 60 7.32 -20.99 6.96
CA ASN A 60 6.23 -21.74 6.34
C ASN A 60 5.93 -21.29 4.90
N ILE A 61 6.59 -20.24 4.41
CA ILE A 61 6.37 -19.69 3.08
C ILE A 61 7.54 -20.12 2.19
N HIS A 62 7.30 -21.09 1.31
CA HIS A 62 8.28 -21.52 0.30
C HIS A 62 8.26 -20.67 -0.98
N MET A 63 7.36 -19.69 -1.08
CA MET A 63 7.22 -18.81 -2.25
C MET A 63 8.26 -17.69 -2.26
N THR A 64 8.72 -17.34 -3.46
CA THR A 64 9.73 -16.29 -3.69
C THR A 64 9.10 -14.89 -3.60
N SER A 65 9.94 -13.86 -3.44
CA SER A 65 9.56 -12.45 -3.57
C SER A 65 8.87 -12.17 -4.91
N ASP A 66 9.29 -12.85 -5.97
CA ASP A 66 8.77 -12.66 -7.33
C ASP A 66 7.33 -13.12 -7.45
N PHE A 67 6.93 -14.19 -6.76
CA PHE A 67 5.55 -14.62 -6.70
C PHE A 67 4.67 -13.53 -6.06
N PHE A 68 5.03 -13.05 -4.87
CA PHE A 68 4.24 -12.02 -4.18
C PHE A 68 4.19 -10.71 -4.94
N LYS A 69 5.29 -10.34 -5.61
CA LYS A 69 5.33 -9.22 -6.54
C LYS A 69 4.32 -9.40 -7.67
N ALA A 70 4.41 -10.50 -8.42
CA ALA A 70 3.52 -10.75 -9.55
C ALA A 70 2.05 -10.79 -9.11
N TYR A 71 1.76 -11.49 -8.01
CA TYR A 71 0.43 -11.58 -7.42
C TYR A 71 -0.12 -10.20 -7.02
N TRP A 72 0.69 -9.38 -6.36
CA TRP A 72 0.31 -8.02 -5.96
C TRP A 72 0.06 -7.10 -7.17
N LEU A 73 0.96 -7.10 -8.16
CA LEU A 73 0.85 -6.27 -9.37
C LEU A 73 -0.37 -6.64 -10.21
N ARG A 74 -0.68 -7.94 -10.34
CA ARG A 74 -1.93 -8.40 -10.97
C ARG A 74 -3.15 -7.84 -10.27
N GLY A 75 -3.14 -7.83 -8.94
CA GLY A 75 -4.18 -7.17 -8.16
C GLY A 75 -4.29 -5.68 -8.53
N LEU A 76 -3.20 -4.93 -8.41
CA LEU A 76 -3.20 -3.50 -8.74
C LEU A 76 -3.73 -3.20 -10.16
N ALA A 77 -3.31 -4.00 -11.14
CA ALA A 77 -3.79 -3.90 -12.52
C ALA A 77 -5.30 -4.10 -12.65
N ARG A 78 -5.88 -4.97 -11.81
CA ARG A 78 -7.32 -5.28 -11.76
C ARG A 78 -8.17 -4.22 -11.07
N ILE A 79 -7.60 -3.44 -10.15
CA ILE A 79 -8.33 -2.36 -9.45
C ILE A 79 -8.16 -0.98 -10.09
N ALA A 80 -7.01 -0.69 -10.69
CA ALA A 80 -6.74 0.64 -11.23
C ALA A 80 -7.77 1.12 -12.29
N PRO A 81 -8.30 0.25 -13.17
CA PRO A 81 -9.34 0.63 -14.13
C PRO A 81 -10.71 0.91 -13.50
N LEU A 82 -10.95 0.49 -12.26
CA LEU A 82 -12.26 0.59 -11.63
C LEU A 82 -12.48 1.99 -11.07
N ARG A 83 -13.54 2.67 -11.51
CA ARG A 83 -13.93 3.99 -10.96
C ARG A 83 -14.65 3.92 -9.62
N GLN A 84 -15.04 2.74 -9.16
CA GLN A 84 -15.75 2.63 -7.89
C GLN A 84 -14.87 3.16 -6.74
N ALA A 85 -15.45 4.06 -5.94
CA ALA A 85 -14.72 4.82 -4.93
C ALA A 85 -14.00 3.94 -3.89
N ALA A 86 -14.52 2.74 -3.62
CA ALA A 86 -13.89 1.77 -2.72
C ALA A 86 -12.52 1.26 -3.20
N PHE A 87 -12.25 1.33 -4.51
CA PHE A 87 -11.00 0.84 -5.09
C PHE A 87 -10.14 2.02 -5.56
N ASN A 88 -10.68 2.92 -6.39
CA ASN A 88 -9.91 4.00 -7.02
C ASN A 88 -9.37 5.02 -6.01
N ARG A 89 -10.18 5.37 -4.98
CA ARG A 89 -9.79 6.38 -3.99
C ARG A 89 -8.55 5.98 -3.19
N HIS A 90 -8.32 4.68 -3.06
CA HIS A 90 -7.26 4.13 -2.23
C HIS A 90 -6.05 3.68 -3.06
N LEU A 91 -5.97 4.06 -4.33
CA LEU A 91 -4.90 3.61 -5.23
C LEU A 91 -3.50 3.94 -4.68
N TYR A 92 -3.32 5.12 -4.06
CA TYR A 92 -2.07 5.48 -3.38
C TYR A 92 -1.72 4.47 -2.27
N TYR A 93 -2.68 4.14 -1.40
CA TYR A 93 -2.49 3.14 -0.34
C TYR A 93 -2.15 1.76 -0.93
N TRP A 94 -2.87 1.34 -1.97
CA TRP A 94 -2.63 0.07 -2.65
C TRP A 94 -1.21 0.01 -3.24
N LEU A 95 -0.72 1.09 -3.84
CA LEU A 95 0.61 1.18 -4.44
C LEU A 95 1.76 1.30 -3.42
N THR A 96 1.49 1.62 -2.17
CA THR A 96 2.53 1.94 -1.17
C THR A 96 2.60 0.94 -0.03
N GLN A 97 1.46 0.43 0.44
CA GLN A 97 1.38 -0.31 1.71
C GLN A 97 0.78 -1.71 1.57
N SER A 98 -0.02 -1.95 0.53
CA SER A 98 -0.85 -3.15 0.50
C SER A 98 -0.11 -4.47 0.34
N ILE A 99 1.11 -4.48 -0.21
CA ILE A 99 1.88 -5.72 -0.39
C ILE A 99 2.09 -6.46 0.93
N GLN A 100 2.17 -5.74 2.07
CA GLN A 100 2.37 -6.33 3.39
C GLN A 100 1.18 -7.18 3.85
N GLN A 101 -0.01 -6.88 3.36
CA GLN A 101 -1.23 -7.54 3.82
C GLN A 101 -1.42 -8.92 3.17
N PHE A 102 -0.93 -9.14 1.95
CA PHE A 102 -1.16 -10.40 1.24
C PHE A 102 -0.53 -11.61 1.93
N PRO A 103 0.76 -11.60 2.35
CA PRO A 103 1.32 -12.71 3.13
C PRO A 103 0.61 -12.93 4.46
N PHE A 104 0.04 -11.87 5.06
CA PHE A 104 -0.70 -12.00 6.31
C PHE A 104 -1.99 -12.81 6.15
N HIS A 105 -2.64 -12.71 4.99
CA HIS A 105 -3.90 -13.40 4.71
C HIS A 105 -3.71 -14.79 4.08
N LEU A 106 -2.61 -15.01 3.36
CA LEU A 106 -2.29 -16.26 2.68
C LEU A 106 -1.53 -17.20 3.64
N LEU A 107 -2.24 -17.81 4.58
CA LEU A 107 -1.64 -18.48 5.75
C LEU A 107 -1.36 -19.98 5.58
N SER A 108 -1.70 -20.60 4.44
CA SER A 108 -1.47 -22.03 4.22
C SER A 108 -0.44 -22.29 3.10
N PRO A 109 0.61 -23.10 3.34
CA PRO A 109 1.55 -23.52 2.30
C PRO A 109 0.85 -24.21 1.11
N SER A 110 -0.20 -25.00 1.37
CA SER A 110 -0.97 -25.67 0.31
C SER A 110 -1.73 -24.68 -0.57
N LEU A 111 -2.20 -23.57 0.02
CA LEU A 111 -2.90 -22.51 -0.69
C LEU A 111 -1.93 -21.69 -1.55
N LEU A 112 -0.75 -21.37 -1.01
CA LEU A 112 0.31 -20.69 -1.75
C LEU A 112 0.79 -21.50 -2.96
N THR A 113 0.90 -22.83 -2.82
CA THR A 113 1.28 -23.70 -3.93
C THR A 113 0.23 -23.71 -5.04
N ASN A 114 -1.06 -23.75 -4.69
CA ASN A 114 -2.12 -23.69 -5.71
C ASN A 114 -2.16 -22.32 -6.41
N LEU A 115 -1.84 -21.23 -5.70
CA LEU A 115 -1.84 -19.88 -6.25
C LEU A 115 -0.66 -19.60 -7.18
N SER A 116 0.46 -20.32 -7.06
CA SER A 116 1.58 -20.13 -8.01
C SER A 116 1.19 -20.51 -9.43
N ASP A 117 0.24 -21.44 -9.56
CA ASP A 117 -0.19 -22.01 -10.84
C ASP A 117 -1.46 -21.33 -11.37
N ASP A 118 -2.13 -20.51 -10.55
CA ASP A 118 -3.40 -19.85 -10.88
C ASP A 118 -3.26 -18.32 -10.88
N GLU A 119 -3.13 -17.75 -12.07
CA GLU A 119 -3.00 -16.31 -12.27
C GLU A 119 -4.33 -15.56 -12.18
N THR A 120 -5.47 -16.25 -12.01
CA THR A 120 -6.79 -15.60 -11.88
C THR A 120 -6.91 -14.82 -10.57
N TYR A 121 -6.02 -15.03 -9.60
CA TYR A 121 -6.00 -14.32 -8.32
C TYR A 121 -4.83 -13.32 -8.20
N PRO A 122 -5.01 -12.24 -7.40
CA PRO A 122 -6.24 -11.85 -6.71
C PRO A 122 -7.16 -11.04 -7.64
N PHE A 123 -8.47 -11.03 -7.42
CA PHE A 123 -9.41 -10.18 -8.19
C PHE A 123 -10.40 -9.42 -7.28
N PRO A 124 -10.82 -8.21 -7.66
CA PRO A 124 -11.80 -7.44 -6.90
C PRO A 124 -13.22 -7.96 -7.12
N SER A 125 -14.05 -7.92 -6.08
CA SER A 125 -15.45 -8.34 -6.16
C SER A 125 -16.28 -7.67 -5.05
N LEU A 126 -17.54 -8.09 -4.91
CA LEU A 126 -18.43 -7.75 -3.82
C LEU A 126 -18.87 -9.02 -3.09
N VAL A 127 -18.78 -9.00 -1.76
CA VAL A 127 -19.32 -10.06 -0.91
C VAL A 127 -20.61 -9.60 -0.24
N LYS A 128 -21.62 -10.47 -0.24
CA LYS A 128 -22.85 -10.29 0.51
C LYS A 128 -22.59 -10.57 1.98
N ARG A 129 -22.82 -9.57 2.83
CA ARG A 129 -22.79 -9.70 4.29
C ARG A 129 -24.04 -9.04 4.86
N GLU A 130 -24.79 -9.83 5.61
CA GLU A 130 -26.06 -9.42 6.24
C GLU A 130 -27.00 -8.78 5.20
N ASN A 131 -27.12 -7.45 5.23
CA ASN A 131 -28.00 -6.65 4.38
C ASN A 131 -27.26 -5.75 3.38
N SER A 132 -25.96 -5.98 3.15
CA SER A 132 -25.15 -5.13 2.26
C SER A 132 -24.18 -5.94 1.40
N HIS A 133 -23.68 -5.29 0.35
CA HIS A 133 -22.58 -5.79 -0.47
C HIS A 133 -21.33 -4.97 -0.14
N LEU A 134 -20.29 -5.66 0.30
CA LEU A 134 -19.04 -5.04 0.72
C LEU A 134 -17.96 -5.29 -0.33
N PRO A 135 -17.16 -4.26 -0.69
CA PRO A 135 -16.02 -4.43 -1.59
C PRO A 135 -14.99 -5.36 -0.96
N CYS A 136 -14.52 -6.34 -1.71
CA CYS A 136 -13.52 -7.29 -1.24
C CYS A 136 -12.52 -7.63 -2.33
N TRP A 137 -11.38 -8.14 -1.87
CA TRP A 137 -10.44 -8.89 -2.66
C TRP A 137 -10.72 -10.37 -2.52
N VAL A 138 -10.86 -11.07 -3.63
CA VAL A 138 -10.82 -12.52 -3.66
C VAL A 138 -9.37 -12.94 -3.81
N LEU A 139 -8.87 -13.65 -2.81
CA LEU A 139 -7.46 -14.00 -2.66
C LEU A 139 -7.15 -15.41 -3.15
N ALA A 140 -8.07 -16.36 -2.98
CA ALA A 140 -7.87 -17.73 -3.40
C ALA A 140 -9.19 -18.49 -3.46
N ARG A 141 -9.13 -19.73 -3.96
CA ARG A 141 -10.22 -20.70 -3.84
C ARG A 141 -9.68 -22.04 -3.33
N GLN A 142 -10.45 -22.68 -2.46
CA GLN A 142 -10.18 -24.02 -1.97
C GLN A 142 -11.51 -24.68 -1.58
N ASN A 143 -11.69 -25.95 -1.93
CA ASN A 143 -12.88 -26.75 -1.55
C ASN A 143 -14.22 -26.05 -1.84
N ASP A 144 -14.35 -25.41 -3.02
CA ASP A 144 -15.54 -24.63 -3.44
C ASP A 144 -15.89 -23.41 -2.58
N GLU A 145 -14.96 -22.97 -1.75
CA GLU A 145 -15.05 -21.70 -1.02
C GLU A 145 -13.98 -20.73 -1.53
N TYR A 146 -14.32 -19.44 -1.50
CA TYR A 146 -13.44 -18.35 -1.84
C TYR A 146 -12.87 -17.74 -0.56
N LEU A 147 -11.55 -17.59 -0.51
CA LEU A 147 -10.89 -16.80 0.52
C LEU A 147 -10.99 -15.34 0.12
N ILE A 148 -11.65 -14.53 0.93
CA ILE A 148 -11.81 -13.10 0.66
C ILE A 148 -11.24 -12.25 1.78
N ALA A 149 -10.82 -11.03 1.46
CA ALA A 149 -10.51 -9.97 2.41
C ALA A 149 -11.32 -8.73 2.08
N ILE A 150 -12.13 -8.26 3.03
CA ILE A 150 -13.01 -7.09 2.84
C ILE A 150 -12.16 -5.83 2.88
N ILE A 151 -12.44 -4.88 1.99
CA ILE A 151 -11.76 -3.59 1.93
C ILE A 151 -12.47 -2.60 2.85
N GLU A 152 -11.73 -2.03 3.81
CA GLU A 152 -12.23 -0.92 4.62
C GLU A 152 -12.41 0.32 3.74
N ALA A 153 -13.65 0.78 3.61
CA ALA A 153 -14.01 1.87 2.70
C ALA A 153 -13.30 3.21 3.00
N ARG A 154 -12.81 3.42 4.23
CA ARG A 154 -12.13 4.66 4.63
C ARG A 154 -10.64 4.67 4.32
N THR A 155 -9.98 3.52 4.43
CA THR A 155 -8.51 3.42 4.43
C THR A 155 -7.98 2.60 3.25
N GLY A 156 -8.81 1.76 2.64
CA GLY A 156 -8.37 0.74 1.68
C GLY A 156 -7.73 -0.48 2.34
N GLN A 157 -7.63 -0.55 3.67
CA GLN A 157 -7.05 -1.69 4.37
C GLN A 157 -7.87 -2.97 4.18
N LEU A 158 -7.20 -4.11 4.17
CA LEU A 158 -7.82 -5.43 4.16
C LEU A 158 -8.16 -5.85 5.59
N TYR A 159 -9.43 -6.15 5.83
CA TYR A 159 -9.84 -6.87 7.03
C TYR A 159 -9.35 -8.32 6.98
N THR A 160 -9.31 -8.96 8.16
CA THR A 160 -8.97 -10.38 8.31
C THR A 160 -9.71 -11.24 7.29
N ALA A 161 -8.95 -12.05 6.56
CA ALA A 161 -9.49 -12.88 5.51
C ALA A 161 -10.43 -13.95 6.07
N SER A 162 -11.48 -14.26 5.31
CA SER A 162 -12.49 -15.25 5.68
C SER A 162 -12.94 -16.05 4.46
N TRP A 163 -13.33 -17.29 4.69
CA TRP A 163 -13.90 -18.15 3.66
C TRP A 163 -15.38 -17.84 3.44
N VAL A 164 -15.79 -17.79 2.18
CA VAL A 164 -17.19 -17.57 1.76
C VAL A 164 -17.56 -18.51 0.64
N LYS A 165 -18.86 -18.84 0.56
CA LYS A 165 -19.38 -19.69 -0.51
C LYS A 165 -19.66 -18.86 -1.76
N GLU A 166 -19.62 -19.52 -2.91
CA GLU A 166 -19.93 -18.90 -4.21
C GLU A 166 -21.23 -18.06 -4.23
N PRO A 167 -22.35 -18.46 -3.61
CA PRO A 167 -23.59 -17.66 -3.63
C PRO A 167 -23.50 -16.35 -2.84
N ASP A 168 -22.53 -16.23 -1.93
CA ASP A 168 -22.28 -15.01 -1.16
C ASP A 168 -21.34 -14.04 -1.89
N LEU A 169 -20.75 -14.46 -3.01
CA LEU A 169 -19.88 -13.65 -3.85
C LEU A 169 -20.65 -13.22 -5.10
N ILE A 170 -20.55 -11.94 -5.47
CA ILE A 170 -21.06 -11.50 -6.77
C ILE A 170 -20.07 -11.97 -7.84
N GLU A 171 -20.57 -12.79 -8.78
CA GLU A 171 -19.79 -13.27 -9.92
C GLU A 171 -19.08 -12.14 -10.66
N ASP A 172 -17.86 -12.43 -11.11
CA ASP A 172 -16.92 -11.49 -11.72
C ASP A 172 -17.58 -10.73 -12.88
N SER A 173 -18.10 -11.43 -13.89
CA SER A 173 -18.69 -10.82 -15.09
C SER A 173 -19.92 -9.94 -14.80
N LYS A 174 -20.86 -10.41 -13.96
CA LYS A 174 -22.08 -9.67 -13.61
C LYS A 174 -21.79 -8.39 -12.84
N TRP A 175 -20.74 -8.39 -12.02
CA TRP A 175 -20.33 -7.19 -11.30
C TRP A 175 -19.80 -6.11 -12.25
N PHE A 176 -19.04 -6.50 -13.29
CA PHE A 176 -18.44 -5.57 -14.25
C PHE A 176 -19.40 -4.97 -15.28
N GLU A 177 -20.56 -5.58 -15.52
CA GLU A 177 -21.54 -5.04 -16.47
C GLU A 177 -21.98 -3.61 -16.11
N ALA A 178 -22.04 -3.28 -14.82
CA ALA A 178 -22.42 -1.97 -14.30
C ALA A 178 -21.24 -1.03 -13.98
N GLN A 179 -19.99 -1.48 -14.16
CA GLN A 179 -18.81 -0.68 -13.83
C GLN A 179 -18.41 0.23 -14.99
N VAL A 180 -17.97 1.45 -14.65
CA VAL A 180 -17.28 2.33 -15.60
C VAL A 180 -15.79 2.01 -15.53
N ILE A 181 -15.26 1.52 -16.65
CA ILE A 181 -13.86 1.14 -16.81
C ILE A 181 -13.09 2.33 -17.39
N GLU A 182 -12.01 2.73 -16.73
CA GLU A 182 -11.10 3.75 -17.25
C GLU A 182 -10.26 3.22 -18.41
N SER A 183 -9.79 4.12 -19.26
CA SER A 183 -8.87 3.73 -20.32
C SER A 183 -7.51 3.35 -19.74
N VAL A 184 -6.76 2.50 -20.46
CA VAL A 184 -5.37 2.16 -20.11
C VAL A 184 -4.54 3.43 -19.90
N LEU A 185 -4.74 4.46 -20.72
CA LEU A 185 -3.98 5.70 -20.64
C LEU A 185 -4.27 6.45 -19.33
N ASP A 186 -5.55 6.56 -18.95
CA ASP A 186 -5.96 7.26 -17.74
C ASP A 186 -5.44 6.54 -16.48
N SER A 187 -5.64 5.23 -16.41
CA SER A 187 -5.18 4.43 -15.27
C SER A 187 -3.65 4.43 -15.16
N SER A 188 -2.93 4.28 -16.29
CA SER A 188 -1.47 4.34 -16.32
C SER A 188 -0.95 5.69 -15.87
N SER A 189 -1.52 6.78 -16.37
CA SER A 189 -1.09 8.14 -16.03
C SER A 189 -1.28 8.41 -14.53
N LYS A 190 -2.38 7.97 -13.92
CA LYS A 190 -2.59 8.09 -12.47
C LYS A 190 -1.54 7.33 -11.66
N ILE A 191 -1.24 6.09 -12.07
CA ILE A 191 -0.22 5.26 -11.41
C ILE A 191 1.16 5.91 -11.54
N GLU A 192 1.51 6.39 -12.74
CA GLU A 192 2.77 7.07 -13.01
C GLU A 192 2.92 8.34 -12.17
N VAL A 193 1.87 9.16 -12.05
CA VAL A 193 1.87 10.35 -11.19
C VAL A 193 2.13 9.96 -9.73
N ILE A 194 1.39 8.99 -9.18
CA ILE A 194 1.60 8.51 -7.81
C ILE A 194 3.02 7.98 -7.64
N TYR A 195 3.52 7.22 -8.61
CA TYR A 195 4.87 6.68 -8.57
C TYR A 195 5.95 7.78 -8.56
N GLN A 196 5.78 8.84 -9.36
CA GLN A 196 6.69 9.99 -9.35
C GLN A 196 6.60 10.78 -8.04
N GLU A 197 5.39 11.02 -7.52
CA GLU A 197 5.20 11.66 -6.21
C GLU A 197 5.96 10.90 -5.11
N LEU A 198 5.87 9.56 -5.12
CA LEU A 198 6.61 8.71 -4.17
C LEU A 198 8.13 8.82 -4.31
N ILE A 199 8.65 8.97 -5.53
CA ILE A 199 10.08 9.20 -5.76
C ILE A 199 10.51 10.54 -5.17
N GLU A 200 9.73 11.60 -5.39
CA GLU A 200 10.05 12.94 -4.90
C GLU A 200 9.93 13.04 -3.37
N GLU A 201 8.86 12.51 -2.77
CA GLU A 201 8.70 12.42 -1.30
C GLU A 201 9.91 11.75 -0.65
N PHE A 202 10.45 10.68 -1.26
CA PHE A 202 11.64 10.01 -0.75
C PHE A 202 12.92 10.83 -0.93
N LYS A 203 13.11 11.48 -2.09
CA LYS A 203 14.27 12.37 -2.30
C LYS A 203 14.30 13.48 -1.27
N GLU A 204 13.14 14.06 -0.95
CA GLU A 204 13.01 15.08 0.10
C GLU A 204 13.37 14.52 1.48
N GLN A 205 12.87 13.34 1.86
CA GLN A 205 13.23 12.68 3.13
C GLN A 205 14.74 12.40 3.23
N ARG A 206 15.37 11.90 2.17
CA ARG A 206 16.82 11.66 2.15
C ARG A 206 17.63 12.95 2.26
N LEU A 207 17.19 14.02 1.59
CA LEU A 207 17.79 15.35 1.73
C LEU A 207 17.64 15.88 3.15
N GLU A 208 16.54 15.59 3.85
CA GLU A 208 16.39 15.93 5.26
C GLU A 208 17.32 15.11 6.17
N ASP A 209 17.42 13.80 5.96
CA ASP A 209 18.30 12.90 6.72
C ASP A 209 19.81 13.18 6.51
N ASP A 210 20.23 13.46 5.27
CA ASP A 210 21.63 13.80 4.94
C ASP A 210 22.02 15.19 5.49
N VAL A 211 21.06 16.10 5.67
CA VAL A 211 21.29 17.46 6.20
C VAL A 211 21.36 17.46 7.74
N ASP A 212 20.90 16.41 8.43
CA ASP A 212 20.61 16.50 9.87
C ASP A 212 21.74 16.08 10.84
N LEU A 213 22.91 15.63 10.38
CA LEU A 213 23.98 15.22 11.33
C LEU A 213 25.33 15.94 11.18
N GLN A 214 25.74 16.34 9.97
CA GLN A 214 27.03 17.03 9.80
C GLN A 214 26.89 18.54 9.68
N ASP A 215 25.81 19.04 9.07
CA ASP A 215 25.63 20.49 8.87
C ASP A 215 25.20 21.23 10.16
N ILE A 216 24.52 20.55 11.10
CA ILE A 216 24.18 21.13 12.42
C ILE A 216 25.44 21.39 13.28
N LEU A 217 26.50 20.59 13.09
CA LEU A 217 27.77 20.73 13.82
C LEU A 217 28.73 21.73 13.17
N HIS A 218 28.63 21.97 11.85
CA HIS A 218 29.63 22.72 11.11
C HIS A 218 29.17 24.06 10.52
N ALA A 219 27.86 24.32 10.34
CA ALA A 219 27.41 25.62 9.84
C ALA A 219 25.95 25.94 10.21
N PRO A 220 25.69 26.78 11.25
CA PRO A 220 24.33 27.24 11.52
C PRO A 220 23.93 28.26 10.44
N SER A 221 23.32 27.79 9.35
CA SER A 221 22.82 28.67 8.29
C SER A 221 21.41 29.16 8.62
N LEU A 222 21.25 30.49 8.57
CA LEU A 222 20.11 31.29 9.04
C LEU A 222 18.72 30.97 8.47
N LYS A 223 18.58 30.02 7.54
CA LYS A 223 17.28 29.69 6.90
C LYS A 223 16.43 28.67 7.65
N LYS A 224 17.01 27.82 8.50
CA LYS A 224 16.25 26.90 9.40
C LYS A 224 16.06 27.45 10.82
N VAL A 225 16.40 28.73 11.07
CA VAL A 225 16.24 29.38 12.38
C VAL A 225 14.78 29.76 12.67
N SER A 226 13.87 29.83 11.68
CA SER A 226 12.50 30.33 11.92
C SER A 226 11.61 29.39 12.74
N SER A 227 11.77 28.07 12.62
CA SER A 227 10.99 27.08 13.37
C SER A 227 11.53 26.88 14.80
N LEU A 228 12.84 26.61 14.92
CA LEU A 228 13.53 26.37 16.19
C LEU A 228 13.69 27.65 17.04
N ALA A 229 13.86 28.83 16.43
CA ALA A 229 13.82 30.08 17.19
C ALA A 229 12.41 30.40 17.68
N SER A 230 11.34 29.92 17.04
CA SER A 230 9.99 30.12 17.56
C SER A 230 9.78 29.30 18.85
N VAL A 231 10.24 28.05 18.89
CA VAL A 231 10.19 27.20 20.08
C VAL A 231 11.14 27.71 21.17
N GLY A 232 12.36 28.11 20.79
CA GLY A 232 13.35 28.68 21.71
C GLY A 232 12.91 30.03 22.30
N LEU A 233 12.31 30.90 21.50
CA LEU A 233 11.78 32.20 21.94
C LEU A 233 10.56 32.01 22.85
N VAL A 234 9.68 31.04 22.56
CA VAL A 234 8.60 30.65 23.48
C VAL A 234 9.18 30.16 24.80
N PHE A 235 10.23 29.33 24.80
CA PHE A 235 10.87 28.85 26.02
C PHE A 235 11.52 29.98 26.83
N VAL A 236 12.22 30.91 26.16
CA VAL A 236 12.83 32.09 26.80
C VAL A 236 11.76 33.01 27.38
N ILE A 237 10.64 33.21 26.67
CA ILE A 237 9.50 33.98 27.21
C ILE A 237 8.92 33.27 28.43
N VAL A 238 8.70 31.95 28.38
CA VAL A 238 8.16 31.19 29.52
C VAL A 238 9.10 31.26 30.72
N ILE A 239 10.41 31.13 30.52
CA ILE A 239 11.42 31.25 31.58
C ILE A 239 11.45 32.67 32.15
N ALA A 240 11.44 33.70 31.30
CA ALA A 240 11.42 35.09 31.75
C ALA A 240 10.12 35.41 32.52
N PHE A 241 8.98 34.88 32.07
CA PHE A 241 7.70 35.00 32.75
C PHE A 241 7.73 34.31 34.12
N PHE A 242 8.34 33.12 34.21
CA PHE A 242 8.52 32.39 35.46
C PHE A 242 9.43 33.13 36.45
N ILE A 243 10.54 33.70 35.98
CA ILE A 243 11.46 34.50 36.80
C ILE A 243 10.76 35.76 37.31
N PHE A 244 10.01 36.45 36.44
CA PHE A 244 9.25 37.63 36.82
C PHE A 244 8.14 37.31 37.83
N PHE A 245 7.37 36.24 37.60
CA PHE A 245 6.38 35.74 38.56
C PHE A 245 7.01 35.39 39.90
N LYS A 246 8.16 34.71 39.89
CA LYS A 246 8.90 34.37 41.11
C LYS A 246 9.31 35.61 41.89
N TYR A 247 9.82 36.64 41.20
CA TYR A 247 10.22 37.90 41.81
C TYR A 247 9.04 38.71 42.38
N GLN A 248 7.87 38.66 41.73
CA GLN A 248 6.70 39.45 42.12
C GLN A 248 5.80 38.77 43.16
N LEU A 249 5.82 37.42 43.25
CA LEU A 249 5.03 36.62 44.21
C LEU A 249 5.84 36.12 45.41
N GLY A 250 7.16 36.28 45.43
CA GLY A 250 7.99 36.09 46.63
C GLY A 250 8.16 34.65 47.09
N PHE A 251 8.32 33.70 46.16
CA PHE A 251 8.77 32.32 46.46
C PHE A 251 10.27 32.13 46.17
#